data_AF-A0A8I1QJM4-F1
#
_entry.id   AF-A0A8I1QJM4-F1
#
_cell.length_a   1.000
_cell.length_b   1.000
_cell.length_c   1.000
_cell.angle_alpha   90.00
_cell.angle_beta   90.00
_cell.angle_gamma   90.00
#
_symmetry.space_group_name_H-M   'P 1'
#
loop_
_entity.id
_entity.type
_entity.pdbx_description
1 polymer ?
#
loop_
_entity_poly.entity_id
_entity_poly.type
_entity_poly.pdbx_seq_one_letter_code
_entity_poly.pdbx_strand_id
1 'polypeptide(L)'
;MPSSPPDFPDEVEDTGFDQVITGTDGRDTLIGAAGRDHLIAGNSDDTLVGMQGEDFLEGGNGNDRLIGGTGIDRLEGGAGDDTYFVGHDTGDTIVDTAGFDTVRATTSQDLRSYTGVEALDIDAGSRRGTTAVGTDGDNLLDVSSWSSVIDAGAGNDTLLGSDYGHDIFIGGLGRDVMDSGNKNLGPPWWGQDMGIDRFDFRAPEESAVGAERDVIYNFLQSTSFGGDQVNLGAMDANTQINGNQAFSFISDAEFSGTAGELRVEYVDFADDRLDYNLISGDVNGDGVADFEIEVHTQLLNRLLTADNDIIL
;
A
#
# COMPACT_ATOMS: atom_id res chain seq x y z
N MET A 1 71.52 4.11 -9.34
CA MET A 1 70.50 3.09 -9.09
C MET A 1 69.42 3.76 -8.27
N PRO A 2 68.26 4.15 -8.82
CA PRO A 2 67.17 4.63 -7.99
C PRO A 2 66.63 3.45 -7.18
N SER A 3 66.52 3.67 -5.87
CA SER A 3 65.87 2.78 -4.93
C SER A 3 64.41 2.56 -5.33
N SER A 4 63.99 1.30 -5.38
CA SER A 4 62.59 0.91 -5.48
C SER A 4 61.75 1.66 -4.43
N PRO A 5 60.54 2.14 -4.75
CA PRO A 5 59.62 2.65 -3.74
C PRO A 5 59.27 1.52 -2.75
N PRO A 6 58.95 1.87 -1.49
CA PRO A 6 58.47 0.88 -0.54
C PRO A 6 57.16 0.28 -1.06
N ASP A 7 57.12 -1.05 -1.05
CA ASP A 7 55.91 -1.84 -1.11
C ASP A 7 54.97 -1.35 0.00
N PHE A 8 53.76 -0.93 -0.34
CA PHE A 8 52.71 -0.67 0.64
C PHE A 8 51.83 -1.92 0.70
N PRO A 9 52.02 -2.84 1.66
CA PRO A 9 51.00 -3.84 1.93
C PRO A 9 50.08 -3.29 3.02
N ASP A 10 49.31 -2.25 2.69
CA ASP A 10 48.26 -1.73 3.60
C ASP A 10 47.02 -1.28 2.80
N GLU A 11 46.74 -1.95 1.67
CA GLU A 11 45.36 -2.09 1.24
C GLU A 11 44.83 -3.27 2.06
N VAL A 12 44.09 -2.96 3.13
CA VAL A 12 43.28 -3.95 3.83
C VAL A 12 42.24 -4.40 2.81
N GLU A 13 42.53 -5.49 2.12
CA GLU A 13 41.49 -6.25 1.42
C GLU A 13 40.37 -6.50 2.43
N ASP A 14 39.18 -6.10 2.01
CA ASP A 14 37.88 -6.44 2.59
C ASP A 14 37.93 -7.64 3.54
N THR A 15 37.55 -7.46 4.80
CA THR A 15 37.53 -8.59 5.73
C THR A 15 36.41 -9.59 5.44
N GLY A 16 35.63 -9.42 4.35
CA GLY A 16 34.98 -10.39 3.44
C GLY A 16 34.86 -11.88 3.81
N PHE A 17 34.68 -12.24 5.06
CA PHE A 17 34.58 -13.61 5.54
C PHE A 17 33.17 -13.87 6.02
N ASP A 18 32.56 -14.91 5.48
CA ASP A 18 31.34 -15.54 5.98
C ASP A 18 31.45 -15.77 7.51
N GLN A 19 30.52 -15.18 8.26
CA GLN A 19 30.41 -15.28 9.72
C GLN A 19 29.24 -16.15 10.13
N VAL A 20 29.33 -16.75 11.31
CA VAL A 20 28.17 -17.32 12.01
C VAL A 20 28.12 -16.66 13.38
N ILE A 21 27.07 -15.89 13.63
CA ILE A 21 26.85 -15.15 14.87
C ILE A 21 25.59 -15.70 15.53
N THR A 22 25.71 -16.13 16.78
CA THR A 22 24.58 -16.61 17.58
C THR A 22 24.40 -15.73 18.80
N GLY A 23 23.20 -15.22 18.98
CA GLY A 23 22.74 -14.45 20.12
C GLY A 23 22.48 -15.33 21.35
N THR A 24 21.76 -14.75 22.28
CA THR A 24 21.38 -15.31 23.58
C THR A 24 19.85 -15.41 23.67
N ASP A 25 19.32 -15.76 24.84
CA ASP A 25 17.86 -15.72 25.07
C ASP A 25 17.34 -14.32 25.41
N GLY A 26 18.22 -13.31 25.45
CA GLY A 26 17.85 -11.94 25.76
C GLY A 26 17.96 -11.05 24.53
N ARG A 27 17.47 -9.81 24.64
CA ARG A 27 17.58 -8.81 23.57
C ARG A 27 19.03 -8.62 23.12
N ASP A 28 19.27 -8.89 21.86
CA ASP A 28 20.55 -8.86 21.22
C ASP A 28 20.59 -7.86 20.04
N THR A 29 21.82 -7.50 19.67
CA THR A 29 22.09 -6.75 18.45
C THR A 29 23.23 -7.46 17.74
N LEU A 30 22.88 -8.18 16.68
CA LEU A 30 23.82 -8.94 15.87
C LEU A 30 24.15 -8.15 14.62
N ILE A 31 25.44 -8.00 14.34
CA ILE A 31 25.92 -7.23 13.19
C ILE A 31 26.98 -8.08 12.49
N GLY A 32 26.72 -8.42 11.23
CA GLY A 32 27.65 -9.08 10.33
C GLY A 32 28.72 -8.13 9.81
N ALA A 33 29.33 -8.50 8.70
CA ALA A 33 30.39 -7.79 8.03
C ALA A 33 30.17 -7.86 6.50
N ALA A 34 31.24 -7.75 5.72
CA ALA A 34 31.17 -8.17 4.34
C ALA A 34 31.33 -9.71 4.27
N GLY A 35 30.59 -10.37 3.40
CA GLY A 35 30.62 -11.82 3.25
C GLY A 35 29.22 -12.42 3.19
N ARG A 36 29.10 -13.75 3.31
CA ARG A 36 27.80 -14.40 3.49
C ARG A 36 27.65 -14.81 4.93
N ASP A 37 26.98 -13.97 5.71
CA ASP A 37 26.86 -14.13 7.14
C ASP A 37 25.59 -14.88 7.53
N HIS A 38 25.66 -15.58 8.65
CA HIS A 38 24.53 -16.27 9.26
C HIS A 38 24.33 -15.75 10.68
N LEU A 39 23.30 -14.95 10.88
CA LEU A 39 22.95 -14.36 12.18
C LEU A 39 21.74 -15.08 12.75
N ILE A 40 21.83 -15.55 13.99
CA ILE A 40 20.77 -16.29 14.69
C ILE A 40 20.56 -15.62 16.05
N ALA A 41 19.44 -14.93 16.26
CA ALA A 41 19.26 -14.13 17.46
C ALA A 41 18.69 -14.93 18.65
N GLY A 42 17.54 -15.56 18.48
CA GLY A 42 17.03 -16.57 19.42
C GLY A 42 15.67 -16.21 20.02
N ASN A 43 15.67 -15.71 21.25
CA ASN A 43 14.45 -15.31 21.94
C ASN A 43 14.56 -13.83 22.35
N SER A 44 13.41 -13.15 22.41
CA SER A 44 13.24 -11.72 22.71
C SER A 44 13.31 -10.85 21.46
N ASP A 45 12.90 -9.59 21.59
CA ASP A 45 12.96 -8.62 20.48
C ASP A 45 14.42 -8.27 20.15
N ASP A 46 14.90 -8.70 18.99
CA ASP A 46 16.29 -8.61 18.56
C ASP A 46 16.47 -7.65 17.38
N THR A 47 17.73 -7.33 17.08
CA THR A 47 18.09 -6.58 15.87
C THR A 47 19.25 -7.26 15.15
N LEU A 48 19.04 -7.62 13.89
CA LEU A 48 20.02 -8.30 13.05
C LEU A 48 20.36 -7.41 11.86
N VAL A 49 21.65 -7.28 11.56
CA VAL A 49 22.15 -6.48 10.43
C VAL A 49 23.18 -7.30 9.65
N GLY A 50 22.86 -7.72 8.43
CA GLY A 50 23.73 -8.53 7.57
C GLY A 50 24.94 -7.74 7.05
N MET A 51 24.69 -6.52 6.56
CA MET A 51 25.65 -5.60 5.95
C MET A 51 25.88 -5.84 4.45
N GLN A 52 27.00 -6.43 4.02
CA GLN A 52 27.30 -6.58 2.58
C GLN A 52 27.46 -8.05 2.23
N GLY A 53 26.63 -8.56 1.32
CA GLY A 53 26.77 -9.88 0.72
C GLY A 53 25.46 -10.64 0.73
N GLU A 54 25.50 -11.97 0.66
CA GLU A 54 24.28 -12.80 0.68
C GLU A 54 24.10 -13.36 2.08
N ASP A 55 23.35 -12.67 2.91
CA ASP A 55 23.23 -12.97 4.33
C ASP A 55 21.98 -13.81 4.64
N PHE A 56 22.05 -14.58 5.72
CA PHE A 56 20.92 -15.29 6.30
C PHE A 56 20.68 -14.82 7.73
N LEU A 57 19.55 -14.19 7.98
CA LEU A 57 19.16 -13.65 9.29
C LEU A 57 17.97 -14.44 9.83
N GLU A 58 18.12 -15.05 11.01
CA GLU A 58 17.08 -15.75 11.77
C GLU A 58 16.81 -15.00 13.08
N GLY A 59 15.63 -14.38 13.21
CA GLY A 59 15.17 -13.66 14.41
C GLY A 59 14.83 -14.62 15.55
N GLY A 60 13.87 -15.52 15.31
CA GLY A 60 13.43 -16.53 16.26
C GLY A 60 12.10 -16.16 16.89
N ASN A 61 12.04 -16.04 18.22
CA ASN A 61 10.83 -15.60 18.91
C ASN A 61 11.01 -14.16 19.39
N GLY A 62 10.01 -13.31 19.23
CA GLY A 62 10.09 -11.91 19.62
C GLY A 62 9.70 -11.03 18.45
N ASN A 63 9.66 -9.71 18.70
CA ASN A 63 9.41 -8.76 17.62
C ASN A 63 10.74 -8.24 17.10
N ASP A 64 11.26 -8.86 16.06
CA ASP A 64 12.61 -8.69 15.57
C ASP A 64 12.72 -7.64 14.47
N ARG A 65 13.92 -7.09 14.33
CA ARG A 65 14.27 -6.15 13.26
C ARG A 65 15.38 -6.74 12.41
N LEU A 66 15.05 -7.13 11.18
CA LEU A 66 15.96 -7.78 10.26
C LEU A 66 16.34 -6.81 9.14
N ILE A 67 17.62 -6.44 9.07
CA ILE A 67 18.19 -5.57 8.04
C ILE A 67 19.18 -6.40 7.24
N GLY A 68 18.80 -6.82 6.04
CA GLY A 68 19.69 -7.60 5.16
C GLY A 68 20.95 -6.81 4.81
N GLY A 69 20.74 -5.63 4.22
CA GLY A 69 21.82 -4.75 3.81
C GLY A 69 21.88 -4.68 2.29
N THR A 70 23.07 -4.84 1.72
CA THR A 70 23.24 -4.95 0.27
C THR A 70 23.54 -6.38 -0.12
N GLY A 71 22.99 -6.81 -1.25
CA GLY A 71 23.12 -8.18 -1.75
C GLY A 71 21.77 -8.86 -1.87
N ILE A 72 21.75 -10.19 -1.86
CA ILE A 72 20.51 -10.97 -1.94
C ILE A 72 20.39 -11.75 -0.63
N ASP A 73 19.54 -11.26 0.25
CA ASP A 73 19.46 -11.75 1.61
C ASP A 73 18.27 -12.70 1.82
N ARG A 74 18.40 -13.59 2.80
CA ARG A 74 17.31 -14.39 3.34
C ARG A 74 17.00 -13.91 4.75
N LEU A 75 15.78 -13.45 4.97
CA LEU A 75 15.33 -12.94 6.25
C LEU A 75 14.19 -13.82 6.78
N GLU A 76 14.38 -14.39 7.97
CA GLU A 76 13.40 -15.20 8.69
C GLU A 76 13.17 -14.57 10.07
N GLY A 77 12.04 -13.89 10.27
CA GLY A 77 11.65 -13.26 11.52
C GLY A 77 11.25 -14.31 12.54
N GLY A 78 10.18 -15.04 12.26
CA GLY A 78 9.85 -16.26 12.98
C GLY A 78 8.49 -16.15 13.66
N ALA A 79 8.49 -15.87 14.96
CA ALA A 79 7.26 -15.71 15.73
C ALA A 79 7.25 -14.38 16.47
N GLY A 80 6.24 -13.56 16.24
CA GLY A 80 6.13 -12.22 16.78
C GLY A 80 5.80 -11.24 15.65
N ASP A 81 5.70 -9.95 15.94
CA ASP A 81 5.48 -8.96 14.89
C ASP A 81 6.84 -8.42 14.44
N ASP A 82 7.32 -8.89 13.31
CA ASP A 82 8.66 -8.65 12.80
C ASP A 82 8.72 -7.50 11.80
N THR A 83 9.88 -6.85 11.70
CA THR A 83 10.13 -5.76 10.75
C THR A 83 11.34 -6.04 9.88
N TYR A 84 11.11 -6.13 8.58
CA TYR A 84 12.11 -6.40 7.56
C TYR A 84 12.49 -5.12 6.82
N PHE A 85 13.77 -4.80 6.76
CA PHE A 85 14.29 -3.66 5.99
C PHE A 85 14.96 -4.19 4.73
N VAL A 86 14.27 -4.06 3.60
CA VAL A 86 14.80 -4.47 2.29
C VAL A 86 15.42 -3.27 1.58
N GLY A 87 16.59 -3.51 0.99
CA GLY A 87 17.40 -2.49 0.32
C GLY A 87 16.90 -2.16 -1.08
N HIS A 88 17.72 -1.41 -1.83
CA HIS A 88 17.50 -1.15 -3.27
C HIS A 88 17.83 -2.36 -4.15
N ASP A 89 18.37 -3.42 -3.57
CA ASP A 89 18.76 -4.61 -4.29
C ASP A 89 17.54 -5.49 -4.54
N THR A 90 17.47 -6.06 -5.74
CA THR A 90 16.40 -6.97 -6.11
C THR A 90 16.82 -8.39 -5.76
N GLY A 91 16.05 -9.10 -4.93
CA GLY A 91 16.25 -10.53 -4.74
C GLY A 91 16.04 -11.04 -3.32
N ASP A 92 15.94 -10.16 -2.33
CA ASP A 92 15.72 -10.57 -0.93
C ASP A 92 14.50 -11.49 -0.81
N THR A 93 14.66 -12.53 -0.02
CA THR A 93 13.59 -13.48 0.31
C THR A 93 13.22 -13.31 1.76
N ILE A 94 11.94 -13.07 2.02
CA ILE A 94 11.38 -12.99 3.36
C ILE A 94 10.45 -14.17 3.58
N VAL A 95 10.63 -14.85 4.72
CA VAL A 95 9.76 -15.93 5.17
C VAL A 95 9.44 -15.72 6.64
N ASP A 96 8.19 -15.40 6.93
CA ASP A 96 7.65 -15.42 8.28
C ASP A 96 6.73 -16.63 8.51
N THR A 97 6.52 -16.96 9.78
CA THR A 97 5.66 -18.08 10.19
C THR A 97 4.52 -17.68 11.11
N ALA A 98 4.57 -16.53 11.79
CA ALA A 98 3.50 -16.06 12.65
C ALA A 98 3.74 -14.63 13.13
N GLY A 99 2.79 -13.74 12.87
CA GLY A 99 2.91 -12.35 13.26
C GLY A 99 1.92 -11.48 12.53
N PHE A 100 2.00 -10.19 12.78
CA PHE A 100 1.64 -9.18 11.80
C PHE A 100 2.92 -8.48 11.34
N ASP A 101 3.41 -8.88 10.18
CA ASP A 101 4.79 -8.60 9.79
C ASP A 101 4.89 -7.48 8.76
N THR A 102 5.91 -6.63 8.93
CA THR A 102 6.07 -5.41 8.14
C THR A 102 7.34 -5.42 7.31
N VAL A 103 7.20 -5.21 6.00
CA VAL A 103 8.32 -4.86 5.12
C VAL A 103 8.43 -3.35 5.02
N ARG A 104 9.61 -2.80 5.34
CA ARG A 104 9.95 -1.40 5.15
C ARG A 104 10.91 -1.25 3.97
N ALA A 105 10.53 -0.43 3.01
CA ALA A 105 11.27 -0.22 1.78
C ALA A 105 11.28 1.26 1.36
N THR A 106 12.09 1.59 0.36
CA THR A 106 12.13 2.93 -0.26
C THR A 106 11.85 2.89 -1.77
N THR A 107 11.48 1.71 -2.28
CA THR A 107 11.22 1.38 -3.68
C THR A 107 9.95 0.55 -3.78
N SER A 108 9.45 0.38 -5.00
CA SER A 108 8.32 -0.51 -5.28
C SER A 108 8.54 -1.91 -4.72
N GLN A 109 7.49 -2.48 -4.13
CA GLN A 109 7.49 -3.83 -3.58
C GLN A 109 6.24 -4.60 -4.00
N ASP A 110 6.37 -5.91 -4.04
CA ASP A 110 5.30 -6.86 -4.31
C ASP A 110 5.32 -7.93 -3.20
N LEU A 111 4.38 -7.81 -2.26
CA LEU A 111 4.32 -8.68 -1.09
C LEU A 111 4.10 -10.16 -1.45
N ARG A 112 3.60 -10.47 -2.65
CA ARG A 112 3.47 -11.86 -3.13
C ARG A 112 4.81 -12.55 -3.36
N SER A 113 5.90 -11.78 -3.37
CA SER A 113 7.27 -12.31 -3.40
C SER A 113 7.74 -12.83 -2.02
N TYR A 114 7.00 -12.48 -0.97
CA TYR A 114 7.28 -12.85 0.41
C TYR A 114 6.24 -13.84 0.93
N THR A 115 6.51 -14.46 2.07
CA THR A 115 5.58 -15.38 2.73
C THR A 115 5.34 -14.90 4.15
N GLY A 116 4.07 -14.80 4.56
CA GLY A 116 3.69 -14.35 5.91
C GLY A 116 4.01 -12.88 6.15
N VAL A 117 3.71 -12.01 5.19
CA VAL A 117 3.88 -10.56 5.39
C VAL A 117 2.55 -9.89 5.09
N GLU A 118 2.08 -9.10 6.05
CA GLU A 118 0.78 -8.46 6.00
C GLU A 118 0.88 -6.95 5.78
N ALA A 119 2.04 -6.34 6.08
CA ALA A 119 2.23 -4.91 5.96
C ALA A 119 3.43 -4.51 5.09
N LEU A 120 3.23 -3.42 4.35
CA LEU A 120 4.26 -2.75 3.57
C LEU A 120 4.25 -1.28 3.93
N ASP A 121 5.41 -0.78 4.36
CA ASP A 121 5.68 0.64 4.58
C ASP A 121 6.75 1.10 3.58
N ILE A 122 6.33 1.88 2.58
CA ILE A 122 7.23 2.55 1.65
C ILE A 122 7.42 4.00 2.10
N ASP A 123 8.45 4.23 2.92
CA ASP A 123 8.93 5.56 3.28
C ASP A 123 9.89 6.10 2.21
N ALA A 124 9.39 6.32 0.98
CA ALA A 124 10.23 6.96 -0.03
C ALA A 124 10.25 8.47 0.22
N GLY A 125 11.28 8.97 0.91
CA GLY A 125 11.63 10.40 0.98
C GLY A 125 11.98 11.04 -0.39
N SER A 126 11.61 10.41 -1.49
CA SER A 126 11.88 10.72 -2.89
C SER A 126 10.60 11.19 -3.57
N ARG A 127 10.69 12.17 -4.48
CA ARG A 127 9.58 12.59 -5.36
C ARG A 127 9.28 11.58 -6.48
N ARG A 128 9.49 10.29 -6.22
CA ARG A 128 9.33 9.22 -7.20
C ARG A 128 8.11 8.40 -6.82
N GLY A 129 7.28 8.14 -7.82
CA GLY A 129 6.26 7.11 -7.76
C GLY A 129 6.84 5.75 -7.45
N THR A 130 6.14 5.03 -6.58
CA THR A 130 6.39 3.60 -6.33
C THR A 130 5.16 2.78 -6.68
N THR A 131 5.30 1.47 -6.58
CA THR A 131 4.20 0.53 -6.71
C THR A 131 4.24 -0.38 -5.51
N ALA A 132 3.16 -0.42 -4.76
CA ALA A 132 2.91 -1.37 -3.69
C ALA A 132 1.89 -2.38 -4.20
N VAL A 133 2.23 -3.66 -4.10
CA VAL A 133 1.29 -4.74 -4.40
C VAL A 133 1.12 -5.62 -3.17
N GLY A 134 -0.12 -5.79 -2.73
CA GLY A 134 -0.51 -6.70 -1.66
C GLY A 134 -0.71 -8.14 -2.16
N THR A 135 -1.41 -8.93 -1.35
CA THR A 135 -1.60 -10.37 -1.47
C THR A 135 -3.09 -10.70 -1.62
N ASP A 136 -3.48 -11.94 -1.33
CA ASP A 136 -4.90 -12.35 -1.28
C ASP A 136 -5.47 -12.30 0.17
N GLY A 137 -4.71 -11.78 1.13
CA GLY A 137 -5.15 -11.61 2.51
C GLY A 137 -5.08 -10.15 2.95
N ASP A 138 -5.70 -9.84 4.09
CA ASP A 138 -5.83 -8.50 4.63
C ASP A 138 -4.47 -7.79 4.82
N ASN A 139 -4.21 -6.77 4.01
CA ASN A 139 -2.95 -6.05 3.97
C ASN A 139 -3.04 -4.61 4.49
N LEU A 140 -1.97 -4.13 5.12
CA LEU A 140 -1.75 -2.73 5.43
C LEU A 140 -0.66 -2.16 4.52
N LEU A 141 -1.05 -1.35 3.54
CA LEU A 141 -0.13 -0.73 2.58
C LEU A 141 -0.01 0.77 2.89
N ASP A 142 1.06 1.15 3.60
CA ASP A 142 1.41 2.54 3.89
C ASP A 142 2.47 3.03 2.89
N VAL A 143 2.07 3.92 1.98
CA VAL A 143 2.90 4.38 0.87
C VAL A 143 3.01 5.90 0.91
N SER A 144 4.07 6.39 1.56
CA SER A 144 4.32 7.82 1.70
C SER A 144 5.06 8.44 0.50
N SER A 145 5.40 7.62 -0.50
CA SER A 145 5.97 8.10 -1.75
C SER A 145 4.96 8.89 -2.57
N TRP A 146 5.44 9.87 -3.33
CA TRP A 146 4.61 10.65 -4.27
C TRP A 146 3.97 9.72 -5.31
N SER A 147 2.91 10.15 -6.01
CA SER A 147 2.40 9.54 -7.25
C SER A 147 2.61 8.03 -7.40
N SER A 148 2.00 7.27 -6.51
CA SER A 148 2.18 5.83 -6.35
C SER A 148 1.03 5.04 -6.95
N VAL A 149 1.23 3.75 -7.16
CA VAL A 149 0.16 2.79 -7.42
C VAL A 149 0.11 1.83 -6.25
N ILE A 150 -1.04 1.73 -5.61
CA ILE A 150 -1.28 0.85 -4.46
C ILE A 150 -2.37 -0.13 -4.89
N ASP A 151 -2.00 -1.40 -5.09
CA ASP A 151 -2.89 -2.47 -5.54
C ASP A 151 -2.90 -3.56 -4.46
N ALA A 152 -3.95 -3.61 -3.64
CA ALA A 152 -3.95 -4.44 -2.43
C ALA A 152 -4.30 -5.91 -2.70
N GLY A 153 -5.18 -6.17 -3.66
CA GLY A 153 -5.40 -7.51 -4.19
C GLY A 153 -6.73 -8.08 -3.72
N ALA A 154 -6.72 -9.09 -2.87
CA ALA A 154 -7.94 -9.57 -2.22
C ALA A 154 -7.73 -9.58 -0.71
N GLY A 155 -8.82 -9.52 0.04
CA GLY A 155 -8.77 -9.34 1.48
C GLY A 155 -9.45 -8.04 1.87
N ASN A 156 -9.52 -7.77 3.18
CA ASN A 156 -9.98 -6.48 3.67
C ASN A 156 -8.77 -5.59 3.92
N ASP A 157 -8.44 -4.77 2.95
CA ASP A 157 -7.17 -4.07 2.92
C ASP A 157 -7.29 -2.65 3.49
N THR A 158 -6.17 -2.12 3.96
CA THR A 158 -6.02 -0.71 4.34
C THR A 158 -4.90 -0.09 3.53
N LEU A 159 -5.24 0.85 2.66
CA LEU A 159 -4.32 1.55 1.77
C LEU A 159 -4.20 3.00 2.25
N LEU A 160 -2.98 3.41 2.60
CA LEU A 160 -2.66 4.77 3.03
C LEU A 160 -1.70 5.37 2.00
N GLY A 161 -2.13 6.43 1.32
CA GLY A 161 -1.28 7.21 0.42
C GLY A 161 -0.70 8.45 1.09
N SER A 162 -0.08 9.29 0.27
CA SER A 162 0.65 10.45 0.76
C SER A 162 -0.13 11.75 0.57
N ASP A 163 0.21 12.79 1.33
CA ASP A 163 -0.41 14.12 1.15
C ASP A 163 -0.05 14.79 -0.19
N TYR A 164 0.82 14.22 -1.01
CA TYR A 164 1.38 14.85 -2.21
C TYR A 164 1.46 13.91 -3.40
N GLY A 165 1.37 14.47 -4.61
CA GLY A 165 1.42 13.64 -5.81
C GLY A 165 0.14 12.84 -5.98
N HIS A 166 -0.05 12.37 -7.20
CA HIS A 166 -1.29 11.77 -7.67
C HIS A 166 -1.21 10.26 -7.55
N ASP A 167 -1.75 9.71 -6.48
CA ASP A 167 -1.76 8.29 -6.18
C ASP A 167 -2.93 7.57 -6.87
N ILE A 168 -2.73 6.29 -7.18
CA ILE A 168 -3.77 5.40 -7.70
C ILE A 168 -3.99 4.30 -6.66
N PHE A 169 -5.21 4.21 -6.15
CA PHE A 169 -5.66 3.20 -5.20
C PHE A 169 -6.49 2.15 -5.93
N ILE A 170 -6.18 0.89 -5.68
CA ILE A 170 -6.94 -0.27 -6.11
C ILE A 170 -7.05 -1.16 -4.87
N GLY A 171 -8.22 -1.18 -4.23
CA GLY A 171 -8.49 -2.09 -3.11
C GLY A 171 -8.49 -3.53 -3.62
N GLY A 172 -9.45 -3.84 -4.48
CA GLY A 172 -9.57 -5.14 -5.12
C GLY A 172 -10.76 -5.89 -4.55
N LEU A 173 -10.63 -7.17 -4.22
CA LEU A 173 -11.75 -7.94 -3.67
C LEU A 173 -11.78 -7.88 -2.15
N GLY A 174 -12.86 -7.36 -1.59
CA GLY A 174 -13.12 -7.45 -0.16
C GLY A 174 -13.75 -6.16 0.33
N ARG A 175 -13.51 -5.83 1.59
CA ARG A 175 -13.94 -4.57 2.18
C ARG A 175 -12.71 -3.73 2.47
N ASP A 176 -12.43 -2.80 1.57
CA ASP A 176 -11.20 -2.03 1.59
C ASP A 176 -11.40 -0.63 2.19
N VAL A 177 -10.35 -0.15 2.86
CA VAL A 177 -10.26 1.21 3.37
C VAL A 177 -9.13 1.91 2.63
N MET A 178 -9.46 2.97 1.89
CA MET A 178 -8.50 3.75 1.13
C MET A 178 -8.46 5.17 1.66
N ASP A 179 -7.31 5.62 2.15
CA ASP A 179 -7.09 6.98 2.62
C ASP A 179 -6.02 7.66 1.74
N SER A 180 -6.43 8.69 0.99
CA SER A 180 -5.54 9.45 0.10
C SER A 180 -4.62 10.45 0.79
N GLY A 181 -4.62 10.51 2.13
CA GLY A 181 -3.82 11.44 2.90
C GLY A 181 -4.47 12.80 3.10
N ASN A 182 -4.05 13.49 4.16
CA ASN A 182 -4.63 14.74 4.58
C ASN A 182 -3.99 15.94 3.87
N LYS A 183 -4.61 16.37 2.77
CA LYS A 183 -4.15 17.50 1.94
C LYS A 183 -4.30 18.89 2.61
N ASN A 184 -4.61 18.97 3.92
CA ASN A 184 -4.78 20.23 4.68
C ASN A 184 -3.46 21.00 4.97
N LEU A 185 -2.52 21.02 4.03
CA LEU A 185 -1.22 21.69 4.18
C LEU A 185 -1.26 23.21 3.94
N GLY A 186 -2.46 23.81 3.98
CA GLY A 186 -2.67 25.24 3.86
C GLY A 186 -2.92 25.70 2.43
N PRO A 187 -3.30 26.99 2.24
CA PRO A 187 -3.68 27.49 0.93
C PRO A 187 -2.51 27.38 -0.07
N PRO A 188 -2.80 27.18 -1.37
CA PRO A 188 -1.82 26.90 -2.43
C PRO A 188 -0.98 28.13 -2.79
N TRP A 189 -0.33 28.72 -1.81
CA TRP A 189 0.70 29.72 -2.04
C TRP A 189 1.98 28.94 -2.25
N TRP A 190 2.30 28.73 -3.54
CA TRP A 190 3.54 28.20 -4.11
C TRP A 190 3.47 26.80 -4.74
N GLY A 191 2.40 26.50 -5.49
CA GLY A 191 2.43 25.40 -6.46
C GLY A 191 2.74 24.03 -5.84
N GLN A 192 2.25 23.80 -4.63
CA GLN A 192 2.23 22.47 -4.04
C GLN A 192 1.14 21.67 -4.77
N ASP A 193 1.54 20.51 -5.27
CA ASP A 193 0.66 19.50 -5.81
C ASP A 193 -0.28 19.06 -4.68
N MET A 194 -1.59 19.28 -4.85
CA MET A 194 -2.59 18.90 -3.84
C MET A 194 -2.82 17.39 -3.81
N GLY A 195 -2.17 16.63 -4.70
CA GLY A 195 -2.36 15.20 -4.88
C GLY A 195 -3.77 14.93 -5.39
N ILE A 196 -3.95 14.95 -6.71
CA ILE A 196 -5.21 14.52 -7.31
C ILE A 196 -5.15 13.01 -7.46
N ASP A 197 -5.85 12.31 -6.59
CA ASP A 197 -5.77 10.87 -6.45
C ASP A 197 -6.89 10.18 -7.23
N ARG A 198 -6.68 8.92 -7.60
CA ARG A 198 -7.66 8.12 -8.32
C ARG A 198 -7.90 6.80 -7.61
N PHE A 199 -9.18 6.47 -7.41
CA PHE A 199 -9.62 5.22 -6.83
C PHE A 199 -10.22 4.36 -7.95
N ASP A 200 -9.51 3.33 -8.37
CA ASP A 200 -9.88 2.49 -9.50
C ASP A 200 -10.67 1.27 -9.01
N PHE A 201 -11.91 1.17 -9.49
CA PHE A 201 -12.70 -0.04 -9.37
C PHE A 201 -12.91 -0.67 -10.74
N ARG A 202 -12.57 -1.95 -10.85
CA ARG A 202 -12.43 -2.70 -12.10
C ARG A 202 -13.59 -3.68 -12.33
N ALA A 203 -14.27 -4.11 -11.28
CA ALA A 203 -15.41 -5.01 -11.36
C ALA A 203 -16.43 -4.74 -10.23
N PRO A 204 -17.75 -4.91 -10.46
CA PRO A 204 -18.76 -4.70 -9.42
C PRO A 204 -18.52 -5.51 -8.15
N GLU A 205 -17.92 -6.70 -8.27
CA GLU A 205 -17.62 -7.57 -7.14
C GLU A 205 -16.47 -7.09 -6.25
N GLU A 206 -15.75 -6.03 -6.65
CA GLU A 206 -14.68 -5.42 -5.83
C GLU A 206 -15.23 -4.67 -4.63
N SER A 207 -16.45 -4.13 -4.69
CA SER A 207 -17.09 -3.52 -3.52
C SER A 207 -18.49 -4.05 -3.31
N ALA A 208 -18.74 -4.65 -2.14
CA ALA A 208 -20.04 -5.17 -1.80
C ALA A 208 -21.04 -4.05 -1.40
N VAL A 209 -22.26 -4.45 -1.04
CA VAL A 209 -23.29 -3.54 -0.53
C VAL A 209 -23.37 -3.58 0.99
N GLY A 210 -23.85 -2.51 1.60
CA GLY A 210 -24.06 -2.44 3.04
C GLY A 210 -22.75 -2.42 3.82
N ALA A 211 -22.63 -3.25 4.87
CA ALA A 211 -21.51 -3.19 5.81
C ALA A 211 -20.16 -3.61 5.21
N GLU A 212 -20.18 -4.30 4.07
CA GLU A 212 -18.99 -4.84 3.39
C GLU A 212 -18.53 -3.98 2.21
N ARG A 213 -19.08 -2.78 2.03
CA ARG A 213 -18.65 -1.83 1.00
C ARG A 213 -17.28 -1.23 1.31
N ASP A 214 -16.60 -0.83 0.25
CA ASP A 214 -15.36 -0.06 0.33
C ASP A 214 -15.59 1.35 0.83
N VAL A 215 -14.58 1.86 1.52
CA VAL A 215 -14.59 3.18 2.15
C VAL A 215 -13.39 4.00 1.70
N ILE A 216 -13.66 5.17 1.14
CA ILE A 216 -12.67 6.16 0.77
C ILE A 216 -12.70 7.30 1.79
N TYR A 217 -11.54 7.58 2.38
CA TYR A 217 -11.31 8.73 3.24
C TYR A 217 -10.52 9.81 2.52
N ASN A 218 -10.66 11.04 3.05
CA ASN A 218 -9.88 12.19 2.62
C ASN A 218 -10.04 12.57 1.15
N PHE A 219 -11.16 12.22 0.54
CA PHE A 219 -11.47 12.57 -0.85
C PHE A 219 -11.52 14.09 -1.05
N LEU A 220 -10.63 14.60 -1.89
CA LEU A 220 -10.59 15.99 -2.32
C LEU A 220 -11.61 16.21 -3.43
N GLN A 221 -12.79 16.71 -3.09
CA GLN A 221 -13.80 17.05 -4.11
C GLN A 221 -13.27 18.02 -5.16
N SER A 222 -13.70 17.83 -6.41
CA SER A 222 -13.23 18.63 -7.53
C SER A 222 -13.49 20.12 -7.36
N THR A 223 -12.41 20.89 -7.49
CA THR A 223 -12.39 22.36 -7.51
C THR A 223 -11.91 22.86 -8.87
N SER A 224 -11.74 24.17 -9.03
CA SER A 224 -11.12 24.75 -10.24
C SER A 224 -9.68 24.27 -10.50
N PHE A 225 -9.04 23.61 -9.52
CA PHE A 225 -7.69 23.09 -9.61
C PHE A 225 -7.65 21.56 -9.83
N GLY A 226 -8.81 20.93 -10.01
CA GLY A 226 -8.96 19.47 -9.97
C GLY A 226 -9.35 18.99 -8.57
N GLY A 227 -9.52 17.67 -8.47
CA GLY A 227 -9.80 16.94 -7.25
C GLY A 227 -9.80 15.44 -7.57
N ASP A 228 -9.90 14.64 -6.53
CA ASP A 228 -9.82 13.19 -6.59
C ASP A 228 -10.93 12.61 -7.47
N GLN A 229 -10.71 11.39 -7.95
CA GLN A 229 -11.61 10.74 -8.89
C GLN A 229 -11.89 9.30 -8.48
N VAL A 230 -13.17 8.94 -8.40
CA VAL A 230 -13.61 7.55 -8.38
C VAL A 230 -13.74 7.07 -9.82
N ASN A 231 -12.93 6.10 -10.23
CA ASN A 231 -12.91 5.59 -11.59
C ASN A 231 -13.65 4.25 -11.68
N LEU A 232 -14.77 4.27 -12.37
CA LEU A 232 -15.62 3.10 -12.63
C LEU A 232 -15.57 2.66 -14.09
N GLY A 233 -14.69 3.23 -14.92
CA GLY A 233 -14.77 3.03 -16.37
C GLY A 233 -14.51 1.59 -16.83
N ALA A 234 -13.81 0.80 -16.03
CA ALA A 234 -13.68 -0.64 -16.28
C ALA A 234 -14.98 -1.41 -15.99
N MET A 235 -15.75 -0.99 -14.98
CA MET A 235 -17.10 -1.51 -14.73
C MET A 235 -18.08 -1.04 -15.83
N ASP A 236 -18.00 0.22 -16.25
CA ASP A 236 -18.86 0.83 -17.28
C ASP A 236 -18.70 0.15 -18.66
N ALA A 237 -17.47 -0.17 -19.02
CA ALA A 237 -17.14 -0.84 -20.28
C ALA A 237 -17.48 -2.35 -20.30
N ASN A 238 -17.98 -2.92 -19.18
CA ASN A 238 -18.20 -4.36 -19.06
C ASN A 238 -19.44 -4.84 -19.83
N THR A 239 -19.25 -5.03 -21.14
CA THR A 239 -20.18 -5.70 -22.05
C THR A 239 -20.14 -7.24 -21.96
N GLN A 240 -19.29 -7.81 -21.08
CA GLN A 240 -19.10 -9.26 -20.98
C GLN A 240 -20.14 -9.96 -20.08
N ILE A 241 -20.86 -9.21 -19.26
CA ILE A 241 -21.99 -9.70 -18.48
C ILE A 241 -23.27 -9.48 -19.30
N ASN A 242 -23.98 -10.56 -19.64
CA ASN A 242 -25.21 -10.52 -20.40
C ASN A 242 -26.31 -9.75 -19.63
N GLY A 243 -26.66 -8.55 -20.10
CA GLY A 243 -27.69 -7.70 -19.49
C GLY A 243 -27.21 -6.29 -19.15
N ASN A 244 -25.90 -6.09 -19.02
CA ASN A 244 -25.32 -4.82 -18.61
C ASN A 244 -25.31 -3.78 -19.73
N GLN A 245 -25.46 -2.52 -19.34
CA GLN A 245 -25.33 -1.34 -20.20
C GLN A 245 -24.31 -0.38 -19.59
N ALA A 246 -23.84 0.57 -20.40
CA ALA A 246 -23.03 1.65 -19.89
C ALA A 246 -23.83 2.45 -18.83
N PHE A 247 -23.16 2.86 -17.77
CA PHE A 247 -23.70 3.62 -16.66
C PHE A 247 -24.33 4.93 -17.13
N SER A 248 -25.57 5.13 -16.70
CA SER A 248 -26.30 6.37 -16.81
C SER A 248 -26.50 6.95 -15.41
N PHE A 249 -26.01 8.17 -15.22
CA PHE A 249 -26.15 8.86 -13.94
C PHE A 249 -27.60 9.32 -13.74
N ILE A 250 -28.24 8.86 -12.66
CA ILE A 250 -29.66 9.14 -12.34
C ILE A 250 -29.84 10.07 -11.11
N SER A 251 -28.79 10.81 -10.73
CA SER A 251 -28.72 11.58 -9.47
C SER A 251 -28.89 10.72 -8.23
N ASP A 252 -29.72 11.13 -7.28
CA ASP A 252 -30.13 10.45 -6.06
C ASP A 252 -31.44 9.65 -6.22
N ALA A 253 -32.00 9.57 -7.44
CA ALA A 253 -33.24 8.83 -7.67
C ALA A 253 -33.08 7.33 -7.34
N GLU A 254 -34.20 6.70 -6.98
CA GLU A 254 -34.28 5.24 -6.84
C GLU A 254 -34.06 4.55 -8.20
N PHE A 255 -33.44 3.37 -8.17
CA PHE A 255 -33.26 2.56 -9.38
C PHE A 255 -34.61 2.21 -10.02
N SER A 256 -34.68 2.38 -11.33
CA SER A 256 -35.87 2.08 -12.12
C SER A 256 -35.96 0.61 -12.54
N GLY A 257 -34.90 -0.17 -12.30
CA GLY A 257 -34.70 -1.51 -12.86
C GLY A 257 -34.22 -1.45 -14.31
N THR A 258 -33.54 -0.38 -14.69
CA THR A 258 -32.81 -0.30 -15.96
C THR A 258 -31.36 -0.64 -15.68
N ALA A 259 -30.82 -1.63 -16.39
CA ALA A 259 -29.42 -1.99 -16.24
C ALA A 259 -28.49 -0.82 -16.58
N GLY A 260 -27.40 -0.70 -15.82
CA GLY A 260 -26.43 0.38 -15.97
C GLY A 260 -26.95 1.70 -15.40
N GLU A 261 -27.64 1.68 -14.26
CA GLU A 261 -27.98 2.91 -13.53
C GLU A 261 -26.93 3.18 -12.45
N LEU A 262 -26.45 4.43 -12.38
CA LEU A 262 -25.53 4.88 -11.35
C LEU A 262 -26.16 6.04 -10.58
N ARG A 263 -26.18 5.94 -9.26
CA ARG A 263 -26.69 6.99 -8.38
C ARG A 263 -25.66 7.41 -7.36
N VAL A 264 -25.78 8.66 -6.91
CA VAL A 264 -25.02 9.20 -5.80
C VAL A 264 -25.99 9.83 -4.83
N GLU A 265 -25.88 9.44 -3.56
CA GLU A 265 -26.67 9.97 -2.46
C GLU A 265 -25.76 10.64 -1.44
N TYR A 266 -26.21 11.74 -0.85
CA TYR A 266 -25.55 12.36 0.29
C TYR A 266 -26.20 11.86 1.59
N VAL A 267 -25.44 11.12 2.39
CA VAL A 267 -25.90 10.56 3.67
C VAL A 267 -25.41 11.47 4.79
N ASP A 268 -26.36 12.23 5.35
CA ASP A 268 -26.17 13.12 6.51
C ASP A 268 -26.63 12.41 7.78
N PHE A 269 -25.79 12.41 8.82
CA PHE A 269 -26.19 11.95 10.14
C PHE A 269 -26.41 13.12 11.10
N ALA A 270 -27.58 13.11 11.75
CA ALA A 270 -27.91 14.06 12.82
C ALA A 270 -27.15 13.80 14.15
N ASP A 271 -26.24 12.82 14.16
CA ASP A 271 -25.41 12.43 15.31
C ASP A 271 -23.92 12.71 15.01
N ASP A 272 -23.01 12.16 15.82
CA ASP A 272 -21.56 12.42 15.67
C ASP A 272 -20.89 11.57 14.58
N ARG A 273 -21.65 10.80 13.78
CA ARG A 273 -21.08 10.06 12.64
C ARG A 273 -20.67 11.02 11.53
N LEU A 274 -19.65 10.61 10.79
CA LEU A 274 -19.19 11.35 9.62
C LEU A 274 -20.19 11.17 8.47
N ASP A 275 -20.61 12.29 7.90
CA ASP A 275 -21.39 12.32 6.67
C ASP A 275 -20.55 11.79 5.51
N TYR A 276 -21.22 11.20 4.50
CA TYR A 276 -20.54 10.67 3.33
C TYR A 276 -21.40 10.76 2.06
N ASN A 277 -20.73 10.64 0.92
CA ASN A 277 -21.38 10.36 -0.36
C ASN A 277 -21.41 8.84 -0.58
N LEU A 278 -22.58 8.31 -0.89
CA LEU A 278 -22.76 6.91 -1.26
C LEU A 278 -22.92 6.82 -2.77
N ILE A 279 -21.96 6.18 -3.43
CA ILE A 279 -22.08 5.82 -4.85
C ILE A 279 -22.69 4.43 -4.89
N SER A 280 -23.74 4.22 -5.68
CA SER A 280 -24.37 2.91 -5.86
C SER A 280 -24.66 2.66 -7.33
N GLY A 281 -24.41 1.44 -7.82
CA GLY A 281 -24.73 1.05 -9.19
C GLY A 281 -25.65 -0.16 -9.26
N ASP A 282 -26.71 -0.08 -10.07
CA ASP A 282 -27.52 -1.21 -10.54
C ASP A 282 -27.00 -1.61 -11.93
N VAL A 283 -26.14 -2.62 -11.92
CA VAL A 283 -25.41 -3.10 -13.10
C VAL A 283 -26.32 -4.03 -13.91
N ASN A 284 -27.12 -4.86 -13.24
CA ASN A 284 -27.89 -5.95 -13.85
C ASN A 284 -29.34 -5.57 -14.24
N GLY A 285 -29.86 -4.46 -13.71
CA GLY A 285 -31.20 -3.92 -13.98
C GLY A 285 -32.32 -4.56 -13.16
N ASP A 286 -32.04 -5.10 -11.98
CA ASP A 286 -33.07 -5.66 -11.08
C ASP A 286 -33.67 -4.64 -10.12
N GLY A 287 -33.16 -3.40 -10.12
CA GLY A 287 -33.58 -2.31 -9.26
C GLY A 287 -32.91 -2.31 -7.89
N VAL A 288 -31.84 -3.09 -7.70
CA VAL A 288 -31.05 -3.17 -6.47
C VAL A 288 -29.59 -2.83 -6.79
N ALA A 289 -28.89 -2.23 -5.82
CA ALA A 289 -27.46 -1.99 -5.96
C ALA A 289 -26.69 -3.32 -6.05
N ASP A 290 -25.82 -3.43 -7.05
CA ASP A 290 -24.84 -4.50 -7.18
C ASP A 290 -23.54 -4.18 -6.44
N PHE A 291 -23.20 -2.88 -6.30
CA PHE A 291 -22.07 -2.38 -5.52
C PHE A 291 -22.41 -1.05 -4.85
N GLU A 292 -21.73 -0.75 -3.74
CA GLU A 292 -21.76 0.54 -3.06
C GLU A 292 -20.33 1.02 -2.77
N ILE A 293 -20.09 2.33 -2.76
CA ILE A 293 -18.80 2.91 -2.35
C ILE A 293 -19.10 4.10 -1.43
N GLU A 294 -18.53 4.09 -0.23
CA GLU A 294 -18.65 5.17 0.73
C GLU A 294 -17.48 6.15 0.58
N VAL A 295 -17.78 7.44 0.36
CA VAL A 295 -16.78 8.47 0.11
C VAL A 295 -16.89 9.61 1.11
N HIS A 296 -15.89 9.73 1.98
CA HIS A 296 -15.72 10.81 2.94
C HIS A 296 -14.85 11.92 2.36
N THR A 297 -15.37 13.15 2.39
CA THR A 297 -14.77 14.29 1.71
C THR A 297 -14.14 15.28 2.70
N GLN A 298 -13.03 15.92 2.34
CA GLN A 298 -12.28 16.75 3.30
C GLN A 298 -12.92 18.09 3.69
N LEU A 299 -13.59 18.79 2.76
CA LEU A 299 -13.93 20.22 2.94
C LEU A 299 -15.37 20.60 2.59
N LEU A 300 -16.11 19.73 1.91
CA LEU A 300 -17.40 20.06 1.32
C LEU A 300 -18.39 18.89 1.45
N ASN A 301 -19.40 19.08 2.28
CA ASN A 301 -20.59 18.24 2.41
C ASN A 301 -21.52 18.39 1.19
N ARG A 302 -20.98 18.16 -0.02
CA ARG A 302 -21.68 18.31 -1.30
C ARG A 302 -21.76 16.96 -2.00
N LEU A 303 -22.84 16.76 -2.76
CA LEU A 303 -23.00 15.61 -3.65
C LEU A 303 -21.86 15.53 -4.67
N LEU A 304 -21.25 14.35 -4.84
CA LEU A 304 -20.31 14.08 -5.93
C LEU A 304 -21.00 14.17 -7.30
N THR A 305 -20.25 14.57 -8.32
CA THR A 305 -20.79 14.78 -9.68
C THR A 305 -20.05 13.97 -10.73
N ALA A 306 -20.82 13.40 -11.67
CA ALA A 306 -20.30 12.60 -12.77
C ALA A 306 -19.37 13.36 -13.74
N ASP A 307 -19.48 14.70 -13.82
CA ASP A 307 -18.67 15.48 -14.75
C ASP A 307 -17.24 15.77 -14.24
N ASN A 308 -16.95 15.53 -12.94
CA ASN A 308 -15.68 15.94 -12.34
C ASN A 308 -15.08 14.95 -11.32
N ASP A 309 -15.92 14.23 -10.57
CA ASP A 309 -15.49 13.40 -9.42
C ASP A 309 -15.59 11.89 -9.72
N ILE A 310 -16.34 11.50 -10.76
CA ILE A 310 -16.53 10.10 -11.16
C ILE A 310 -16.16 9.94 -12.64
N ILE A 311 -15.37 8.93 -12.97
CA ILE A 311 -15.02 8.56 -14.35
C ILE A 311 -15.83 7.33 -14.76
N LEU A 312 -16.48 7.40 -15.92
CA LEU A 312 -17.18 6.33 -16.62
C LEU A 312 -16.47 6.06 -17.96
#